data_AF-A0A499UQW2-F1
#
_entry.id   AF-A0A499UQW2-F1
#
_cell.length_a   1.000
_cell.length_b   1.000
_cell.length_c   1.000
_cell.angle_alpha   90.00
_cell.angle_beta   90.00
_cell.angle_gamma   90.00
#
_symmetry.space_group_name_H-M   'P 1'
#
loop_
_entity.id
_entity.type
_entity.pdbx_description
1 polymer ?
#
loop_
_entity_poly.entity_id
_entity_poly.type
_entity_poly.pdbx_seq_one_letter_code
_entity_poly.pdbx_strand_id
1 'polypeptide(L)'
;MPRSHVHSAEAAPDGETLGALLRRYDSAGEAVSCEPLTQGLLNRGYRLATTRGRFFLKHHLDGDRTAIARQHRVTQRLDALGVPVAPPVPDADGRTVAVIGGRCYALHPWIDGQHRAGGELTTPSAGGWADCSDLSTPVWSASCGPVRATAGRPRRRPTPRTPSTSSTSCSR
;
A
#
# COMPACT_ATOMS: atom_id res chain seq x y z
N MET A 1 4.50 20.07 -27.07
CA MET A 1 3.72 19.54 -25.93
C MET A 1 4.32 18.20 -25.54
N PRO A 2 5.12 18.07 -24.45
CA PRO A 2 5.54 16.76 -24.00
C PRO A 2 4.33 16.05 -23.40
N ARG A 3 4.08 14.82 -23.86
CA ARG A 3 2.99 13.97 -23.41
C ARG A 3 3.19 13.64 -21.93
N SER A 4 2.23 14.04 -21.10
CA SER A 4 2.11 13.58 -19.71
C SER A 4 1.92 12.07 -19.75
N HIS A 5 3.00 11.31 -19.55
CA HIS A 5 2.90 9.89 -19.24
C HIS A 5 2.35 9.78 -17.83
N VAL A 6 1.03 9.84 -17.70
CA VAL A 6 0.32 9.25 -16.57
C VAL A 6 0.85 7.84 -16.49
N HIS A 7 1.72 7.56 -15.51
CA HIS A 7 2.17 6.21 -15.26
C HIS A 7 0.92 5.44 -14.88
N SER A 8 0.36 4.69 -15.84
CA SER A 8 -0.72 3.76 -15.60
C SER A 8 -0.35 2.99 -14.34
N ALA A 9 -1.24 2.99 -13.35
CA ALA A 9 -1.08 2.18 -12.16
C ALA A 9 -0.87 0.73 -12.63
N GLU A 10 0.38 0.27 -12.61
CA GLU A 10 0.67 -1.12 -12.94
C GLU A 10 -0.06 -1.97 -11.91
N ALA A 11 -0.67 -3.05 -12.40
CA ALA A 11 -1.49 -3.94 -11.59
C ALA A 11 -0.73 -4.36 -10.32
N ALA A 12 -1.49 -4.64 -9.25
CA ALA A 12 -0.93 -5.18 -8.04
C ALA A 12 -0.07 -6.43 -8.34
N PRO A 13 0.99 -6.69 -7.54
CA PRO A 13 1.74 -7.93 -7.66
C PRO A 13 0.79 -9.14 -7.63
N ASP A 14 1.08 -10.15 -8.44
CA ASP A 14 0.28 -11.37 -8.48
C ASP A 14 0.31 -12.15 -7.16
N GLY A 15 -0.62 -13.10 -7.03
CA GLY A 15 -0.75 -13.91 -5.82
C GLY A 15 0.49 -14.74 -5.49
N GLU A 16 1.24 -15.18 -6.50
CA GLU A 16 2.49 -15.93 -6.29
C GLU A 16 3.57 -15.04 -5.67
N THR A 17 3.76 -13.84 -6.21
CA THR A 17 4.68 -12.84 -5.70
C THR A 17 4.31 -12.43 -4.27
N LEU A 18 3.03 -12.18 -4.00
CA LEU A 18 2.56 -11.84 -2.66
C LEU A 18 2.75 -13.00 -1.67
N GLY A 19 2.46 -14.23 -2.07
CA GLY A 19 2.69 -15.42 -1.26
C GLY A 19 4.17 -15.62 -0.94
N ALA A 20 5.05 -15.46 -1.93
CA ALA A 20 6.50 -15.56 -1.74
C ALA A 20 7.03 -14.45 -0.82
N LEU A 21 6.50 -13.23 -0.94
CA LEU A 21 6.85 -12.12 -0.08
C LEU A 21 6.41 -12.38 1.37
N LEU A 22 5.14 -12.73 1.58
CA LEU A 22 4.55 -12.86 2.92
C LEU A 22 5.09 -14.05 3.72
N ARG A 23 5.52 -15.14 3.06
CA ARG A 23 6.20 -16.26 3.73
C ARG A 23 7.49 -15.87 4.46
N ARG A 24 8.07 -14.70 4.17
CA ARG A 24 9.25 -14.20 4.86
C ARG A 24 8.93 -13.56 6.21
N TYR A 25 7.66 -13.23 6.46
CA TYR A 25 7.23 -12.46 7.63
C TYR A 25 6.34 -13.32 8.52
N ASP A 26 6.88 -13.75 9.67
CA ASP A 26 6.15 -14.60 10.61
C ASP A 26 4.84 -13.98 11.11
N SER A 27 4.79 -12.65 11.19
CA SER A 27 3.63 -11.90 11.70
C SER A 27 2.59 -11.51 10.64
N ALA A 28 2.90 -11.62 9.35
CA ALA A 28 2.07 -11.02 8.30
C ALA A 28 0.91 -11.93 7.84
N GLY A 29 1.04 -13.26 7.95
CA GLY A 29 0.01 -14.19 7.49
C GLY A 29 -0.16 -14.22 5.97
N GLU A 30 -1.32 -14.66 5.48
CA GLU A 30 -1.63 -14.79 4.04
C GLU A 30 -2.31 -13.54 3.44
N ALA A 31 -2.07 -13.28 2.16
CA ALA A 31 -2.67 -12.17 1.42
C ALA A 31 -4.18 -12.37 1.20
N VAL A 32 -4.97 -11.35 1.52
CA VAL A 32 -6.41 -11.29 1.26
C VAL A 32 -6.72 -10.36 0.09
N SER A 33 -6.12 -9.17 0.06
CA SER A 33 -6.22 -8.25 -1.08
C SER A 33 -4.98 -7.36 -1.18
N CYS A 34 -4.68 -6.91 -2.39
CA CYS A 34 -3.60 -5.97 -2.66
C CYS A 34 -4.09 -4.92 -3.64
N GLU A 35 -4.28 -3.70 -3.15
CA GLU A 35 -4.88 -2.60 -3.92
C GLU A 35 -3.83 -1.52 -4.19
N PRO A 36 -3.64 -1.08 -5.45
CA PRO A 36 -2.71 0.01 -5.73
C PRO A 36 -3.19 1.30 -5.08
N LEU A 37 -2.28 1.98 -4.40
CA LEU A 37 -2.51 3.35 -3.92
C LEU A 37 -2.11 4.30 -5.05
N THR A 38 -3.07 5.11 -5.49
CA THR A 38 -2.93 6.05 -6.61
C THR A 38 -2.09 7.29 -6.27
N GLN A 39 -1.40 7.25 -5.13
CA GLN A 39 -0.83 8.39 -4.46
C GLN A 39 0.59 8.04 -4.01
N GLY A 40 1.57 8.78 -4.55
CA GLY A 40 3.01 8.54 -4.37
C GLY A 40 3.81 9.00 -5.60
N LEU A 41 4.59 10.08 -5.51
CA LEU A 41 5.30 10.60 -6.70
C LEU A 41 6.43 9.68 -7.20
N LEU A 42 7.02 8.86 -6.32
CA LEU A 42 8.30 8.21 -6.61
C LEU A 42 8.34 6.70 -6.37
N ASN A 43 7.28 6.08 -5.83
CA ASN A 43 7.24 4.63 -5.61
C ASN A 43 5.82 4.09 -5.75
N ARG A 44 5.68 2.86 -6.26
CA ARG A 44 4.37 2.19 -6.36
C ARG A 44 4.00 1.63 -5.00
N GLY A 45 3.01 2.24 -4.37
CA GLY A 45 2.48 1.83 -3.08
C GLY A 45 1.23 0.97 -3.24
N TYR A 46 1.05 -0.01 -2.36
CA TYR A 46 -0.13 -0.86 -2.33
C TYR A 46 -0.64 -0.99 -0.90
N ARG A 47 -1.96 -0.99 -0.74
CA ARG A 47 -2.64 -1.41 0.49
C ARG A 47 -2.77 -2.92 0.47
N LEU A 48 -2.01 -3.60 1.33
CA LEU A 48 -2.01 -5.04 1.45
C LEU A 48 -2.83 -5.44 2.68
N ALA A 49 -4.00 -6.03 2.45
CA ALA A 49 -4.76 -6.69 3.49
C ALA A 49 -4.31 -8.16 3.59
N THR A 50 -4.10 -8.61 4.81
CA THR A 50 -3.70 -9.98 5.14
C THR A 50 -4.65 -10.55 6.18
N THR A 51 -4.55 -11.86 6.41
CA THR A 51 -5.26 -12.55 7.49
C THR A 51 -4.88 -12.07 8.89
N ARG A 52 -3.75 -11.36 9.05
CA ARG A 52 -3.25 -10.87 10.36
C ARG A 52 -3.18 -9.35 10.48
N GLY A 53 -3.65 -8.61 9.48
CA GLY A 53 -3.66 -7.16 9.54
C GLY A 53 -3.52 -6.48 8.19
N ARG A 54 -3.23 -5.18 8.24
CA ARG A 54 -3.03 -4.35 7.06
C ARG A 54 -1.60 -3.85 7.04
N PHE A 55 -1.04 -3.77 5.84
CA PHE A 55 0.30 -3.26 5.63
C PHE A 55 0.31 -2.31 4.43
N PHE A 56 1.27 -1.40 4.44
CA PHE A 56 1.66 -0.67 3.24
C PHE A 56 2.79 -1.44 2.56
N LEU A 57 2.54 -1.93 1.35
CA LEU A 57 3.55 -2.59 0.53
C LEU A 57 4.13 -1.57 -0.45
N LYS A 58 5.44 -1.36 -0.37
CA LYS A 58 6.18 -0.48 -1.27
C LYS A 58 6.96 -1.29 -2.28
N HIS A 59 6.80 -0.98 -3.55
CA HIS A 59 7.63 -1.49 -4.65
C HIS A 59 8.60 -0.40 -5.10
N HIS A 60 9.89 -0.70 -4.99
CA HIS A 60 10.99 0.17 -5.42
C HIS A 60 11.30 -0.13 -6.89
N LEU A 61 11.11 0.86 -7.77
CA LEU A 61 11.26 0.69 -9.21
C LEU A 61 12.73 0.63 -9.65
N ASP A 62 13.58 1.47 -9.06
CA ASP A 62 14.97 1.67 -9.52
C ASP A 62 15.99 1.64 -8.37
N GLY A 63 15.61 1.04 -7.23
CA GLY A 63 16.46 1.04 -6.04
C GLY A 63 17.39 -0.16 -5.99
N ASP A 64 18.70 0.08 -5.93
CA ASP A 64 19.66 -0.93 -5.50
C ASP A 64 19.30 -1.40 -4.08
N ARG A 65 19.27 -2.73 -3.88
CA ARG A 65 18.92 -3.36 -2.59
C ARG A 65 19.77 -2.78 -1.45
N THR A 66 21.06 -2.52 -1.67
CA THR A 66 21.94 -2.03 -0.61
C THR A 66 21.65 -0.58 -0.27
N ALA A 67 21.37 0.25 -1.27
CA ALA A 67 20.93 1.62 -1.08
C ALA A 67 19.58 1.70 -0.34
N ILE A 68 18.60 0.87 -0.72
CA ILE A 68 17.30 0.78 -0.02
C ILE A 68 17.51 0.35 1.43
N ALA A 69 18.29 -0.69 1.68
CA ALA A 69 18.56 -1.16 3.04
C ALA A 69 19.26 -0.09 3.90
N ARG A 70 20.15 0.73 3.30
CA ARG A 70 20.75 1.89 3.99
C ARG A 70 19.70 2.94 4.34
N GLN A 71 18.79 3.28 3.43
CA GLN A 71 17.68 4.19 3.72
C GLN A 71 16.81 3.65 4.86
N HIS A 72 16.48 2.36 4.85
CA HIS A 72 15.70 1.72 5.91
C HIS A 72 16.37 1.84 7.29
N ARG A 73 17.69 1.66 7.36
CA ARG A 73 18.44 1.87 8.62
C ARG A 73 18.36 3.31 9.11
N VAL A 74 18.33 4.29 8.20
CA VAL A 74 18.12 5.70 8.58
C VAL A 74 16.72 5.89 9.14
N THR A 75 15.69 5.38 8.47
CA THR A 75 14.29 5.46 8.96
C THR A 75 14.13 4.80 10.34
N GLN A 76 14.72 3.62 10.56
CA GLN A 76 14.67 2.97 11.87
C GLN A 76 15.38 3.77 12.98
N ARG A 77 16.48 4.45 12.65
CA ARG A 77 17.15 5.32 13.63
C ARG A 77 16.35 6.57 13.94
N LEU A 78 15.66 7.15 12.96
CA LEU A 78 14.75 8.28 13.18
C LEU A 78 13.59 7.87 14.09
N ASP A 79 13.00 6.69 13.85
CA ASP A 79 11.96 6.11 14.71
C ASP A 79 12.44 5.94 16.15
N ALA A 80 13.64 5.37 16.34
CA ALA A 80 14.26 5.20 17.66
C ALA A 80 14.56 6.53 18.38
N LEU A 81 14.62 7.64 17.66
CA LEU A 81 14.77 9.00 18.20
C LEU A 81 13.43 9.69 18.46
N GLY A 82 12.30 9.00 18.27
CA GLY A 82 10.96 9.53 18.46
C GLY A 82 10.47 10.41 17.30
N VAL A 83 11.16 10.41 16.16
CA VAL A 83 10.71 11.15 14.97
C VAL A 83 9.53 10.40 14.37
N PRO A 84 8.40 11.07 14.04
CA PRO A 84 7.24 10.41 13.44
C PRO A 84 7.55 9.88 12.04
N VAL A 85 7.96 8.62 11.95
CA VAL A 85 8.24 7.91 10.69
C VAL A 85 7.64 6.50 10.73
N ALA A 86 7.45 5.89 9.56
CA ALA A 86 6.97 4.50 9.45
C ALA A 86 8.16 3.58 9.10
N PRO A 87 8.86 2.99 10.09
CA PRO A 87 9.96 2.08 9.81
C PRO A 87 9.47 0.84 9.04
N PRO A 88 10.28 0.27 8.15
CA PRO A 88 9.94 -0.97 7.47
C PRO A 88 9.90 -2.14 8.46
N VAL A 89 8.93 -3.02 8.28
CA VAL A 89 8.79 -4.28 9.02
C VAL A 89 9.95 -5.19 8.62
N PRO A 90 10.77 -5.68 9.57
CA PRO A 90 11.78 -6.68 9.27
C PRO A 90 11.12 -8.04 9.00
N ASP A 91 11.72 -8.81 8.09
CA ASP A 91 11.40 -10.23 7.89
C ASP A 91 11.98 -11.09 9.02
N ALA A 92 11.73 -12.41 8.98
CA ALA A 92 12.19 -13.35 10.01
C ALA A 92 13.73 -13.35 10.20
N ASP A 93 14.49 -12.93 9.19
CA ASP A 93 15.95 -12.82 9.24
C ASP A 93 16.43 -11.39 9.59
N GLY A 94 15.51 -10.49 9.96
CA GLY A 94 15.82 -9.09 10.25
C GLY A 94 16.05 -8.21 9.01
N ARG A 95 15.80 -8.72 7.79
CA ARG A 95 15.98 -7.95 6.55
C ARG A 95 14.73 -7.14 6.24
N THR A 96 14.92 -5.97 5.67
CA THR A 96 13.82 -5.03 5.39
C THR A 96 13.51 -4.85 3.91
N VAL A 97 14.22 -5.58 3.05
CA VAL A 97 14.05 -5.54 1.60
C VAL A 97 13.89 -6.97 1.11
N ALA A 98 12.72 -7.29 0.53
CA ALA A 98 12.45 -8.54 -0.13
C ALA A 98 12.69 -8.39 -1.64
N VAL A 99 13.48 -9.30 -2.23
CA VAL A 99 13.69 -9.34 -3.68
C VAL A 99 12.96 -10.54 -4.24
N ILE A 100 11.90 -10.31 -5.02
CA ILE A 100 11.05 -11.36 -5.61
C ILE A 100 10.97 -11.10 -7.11
N GLY A 101 11.34 -12.09 -7.94
CA GLY A 101 11.35 -11.91 -9.40
C GLY A 101 12.22 -10.74 -9.88
N GLY A 102 13.31 -10.43 -9.18
CA GLY A 102 14.20 -9.29 -9.47
C GLY A 102 13.66 -7.92 -9.04
N ARG A 103 12.47 -7.84 -8.46
CA ARG A 103 11.82 -6.61 -7.99
C ARG A 103 12.03 -6.42 -6.48
N CYS A 104 12.30 -5.19 -6.05
CA CYS A 104 12.55 -4.87 -4.64
C CYS A 104 11.28 -4.38 -3.94
N TYR A 105 10.91 -5.04 -2.85
CA TYR A 105 9.74 -4.73 -2.05
C TYR A 105 10.11 -4.46 -0.59
N ALA A 106 9.34 -3.58 0.05
CA ALA A 106 9.43 -3.29 1.47
C ALA A 106 8.03 -3.28 2.08
N LEU A 107 7.86 -3.93 3.23
CA LEU A 107 6.63 -3.91 4.00
C LEU A 107 6.74 -2.84 5.08
N HIS A 108 5.72 -2.01 5.22
CA HIS A 108 5.61 -1.02 6.29
C HIS A 108 4.32 -1.25 7.08
N PRO A 109 4.29 -0.87 8.37
CA PRO A 109 3.04 -0.82 9.12
C PRO A 109 2.00 0.00 8.37
N TRP A 110 0.76 -0.47 8.36
CA TRP A 110 -0.34 0.38 7.94
C TRP A 110 -0.61 1.41 9.02
N ILE A 111 -0.59 2.68 8.65
CA ILE A 111 -0.99 3.75 9.54
C ILE A 111 -2.32 4.32 9.07
N ASP A 112 -3.31 4.31 9.95
CA ASP A 112 -4.58 4.95 9.69
C ASP A 112 -4.39 6.48 9.74
N GLY A 113 -4.78 7.16 8.66
CA GLY A 113 -4.55 8.59 8.50
C GLY A 113 -4.90 9.06 7.09
N GLN A 114 -4.87 10.37 6.89
CA GLN A 114 -5.05 10.96 5.58
C GLN A 114 -3.71 11.40 5.02
N HIS A 115 -3.49 11.06 3.76
CA HIS A 115 -2.36 11.60 3.04
C HIS A 115 -2.58 13.12 2.84
N ARG A 116 -1.57 13.93 3.20
CA ARG A 116 -1.56 15.38 2.99
C ARG A 116 -0.61 15.77 1.87
N ALA A 117 -1.09 16.58 0.93
CA ALA A 117 -0.24 17.14 -0.11
C ALA A 117 0.92 17.94 0.49
N GLY A 118 2.06 18.00 -0.22
CA GLY A 118 3.20 18.83 0.21
C GLY A 118 2.81 20.29 0.46
N GLY A 119 1.83 20.83 -0.28
CA GLY A 119 1.28 22.17 -0.08
C GLY A 119 0.23 22.29 1.05
N GLU A 120 -0.21 21.18 1.62
CA GLU A 120 -1.10 21.13 2.80
C GLU A 120 -0.32 21.05 4.12
N LEU A 121 1.02 20.98 4.06
CA LEU A 121 1.88 21.03 5.23
C LEU A 121 2.08 22.48 5.65
N THR A 122 1.44 22.89 6.74
CA THR A 122 1.75 24.13 7.43
C THR A 122 3.00 23.96 8.27
N THR A 123 3.93 24.91 8.21
CA THR A 123 5.09 24.96 9.12
C THR A 123 4.60 25.06 10.56
N PRO A 124 5.00 24.15 11.48
CA PRO A 124 4.83 24.43 12.89
C PRO A 124 5.67 25.66 13.24
N SER A 125 5.11 26.58 14.02
CA SER A 125 5.78 27.79 14.50
C SER A 125 7.15 27.44 15.07
N ALA A 126 8.20 28.19 14.68
CA ALA A 126 9.56 28.01 15.15
C ALA A 126 9.65 28.26 16.66
N GLY A 127 9.43 27.23 17.47
CA GLY A 127 9.45 27.33 18.93
C GLY A 127 9.08 26.07 19.71
N GLY A 128 8.62 24.99 19.06
CA GLY A 128 8.18 23.79 19.77
C GLY A 128 8.52 22.49 19.05
N TRP A 129 9.76 22.02 19.20
CA TRP A 129 10.10 20.60 18.96
C TRP A 129 9.80 19.72 20.19
N ALA A 130 9.17 20.29 21.22
CA ALA A 130 9.01 19.67 22.54
C ALA A 130 7.59 19.17 22.85
N ASP A 131 6.63 19.32 21.94
CA ASP A 131 5.30 18.73 22.13
C ASP A 131 4.83 18.02 20.86
N CYS A 132 5.28 16.77 20.72
CA CYS A 132 4.78 15.83 19.71
C CYS A 132 3.62 14.97 20.25
N SER A 133 2.92 15.42 21.30
CA SER A 133 1.79 14.69 21.86
C SER A 133 0.50 14.90 21.06
N ASP A 134 0.39 16.03 20.35
CA ASP A 134 -0.81 16.39 19.58
C ASP A 134 -0.71 16.10 18.07
N LEU A 135 0.47 15.67 17.62
CA LEU A 135 0.67 15.12 16.27
C LEU A 135 0.44 13.60 16.26
N SER A 136 -0.74 13.19 16.71
CA SER A 136 -1.24 11.81 16.58
C SER A 136 -1.45 11.39 15.11
N THR A 137 -1.25 12.30 14.16
CA THR A 137 -1.23 12.00 12.72
C THR A 137 0.22 12.02 12.23
N PRO A 138 0.81 10.86 11.88
CA PRO A 138 2.19 10.84 11.42
C PRO A 138 2.34 11.68 10.16
N VAL A 139 3.23 12.68 10.26
CA VAL A 139 3.66 13.48 9.12
C VAL A 139 4.48 12.56 8.23
N TRP A 140 3.81 11.95 7.24
CA TRP A 140 4.49 11.09 6.28
C TRP A 140 5.52 11.96 5.54
N SER A 141 6.79 11.53 5.57
CA SER A 141 7.82 11.81 4.56
C SER A 141 7.20 12.04 3.18
N ALA A 142 7.08 13.33 2.83
CA ALA A 142 6.93 13.86 1.48
C ALA A 142 6.48 12.85 0.41
N SER A 143 5.19 12.92 0.07
CA SER A 143 4.72 13.04 -1.33
C SER A 143 3.60 12.09 -1.72
N CYS A 144 2.36 12.46 -1.41
CA CYS A 144 1.14 12.16 -2.15
C CYS A 144 0.09 13.28 -1.88
N GLY A 145 -1.13 13.26 -2.43
CA GLY A 145 -2.16 14.33 -2.27
C GLY A 145 -3.40 13.87 -1.49
N PRO A 146 -4.58 14.52 -1.61
CA PRO A 146 -5.77 14.19 -0.81
C PRO A 146 -6.52 12.93 -1.31
N VAL A 147 -6.97 12.07 -0.40
CA VAL A 147 -7.69 10.79 -0.68
C VAL A 147 -9.21 10.97 -0.66
N ARG A 148 -9.88 10.60 -1.76
CA ARG A 148 -11.25 10.06 -1.74
C ARG A 148 -11.19 8.64 -2.28
N ALA A 149 -11.61 7.67 -1.47
CA ALA A 149 -11.86 6.30 -1.93
C ALA A 149 -13.05 6.32 -2.90
N THR A 150 -12.84 5.97 -4.16
CA THR A 150 -13.95 5.64 -5.06
C THR A 150 -14.44 4.25 -4.69
N ALA A 151 -15.61 4.19 -4.03
CA ALA A 151 -16.31 2.94 -3.77
C ALA A 151 -16.59 2.23 -5.10
N GLY A 152 -15.88 1.13 -5.35
CA GLY A 152 -16.16 0.23 -6.46
C GLY A 152 -17.56 -0.35 -6.31
N ARG A 153 -18.42 -0.10 -7.29
CA ARG A 153 -19.79 -0.63 -7.38
C ARG A 153 -19.77 -2.17 -7.26
N PRO A 154 -20.60 -2.80 -6.41
CA PRO A 154 -20.64 -4.25 -6.30
C PRO A 154 -21.09 -4.87 -7.63
N ARG A 155 -20.33 -5.85 -8.11
CA ARG A 155 -20.68 -6.68 -9.27
C ARG A 155 -21.97 -7.44 -8.95
N ARG A 156 -23.02 -7.25 -9.76
CA ARG A 156 -24.26 -8.03 -9.65
C ARG A 156 -23.98 -9.49 -10.01
N ARG A 157 -24.43 -10.39 -9.14
CA ARG A 157 -24.42 -11.84 -9.32
C ARG A 157 -25.28 -12.22 -10.54
N PRO A 158 -24.83 -13.07 -11.46
CA PRO A 158 -25.68 -13.53 -12.56
C PRO A 158 -26.76 -14.47 -12.02
N THR A 159 -28.02 -14.17 -12.36
CA THR A 159 -29.19 -15.00 -12.04
C THR A 159 -29.21 -16.26 -12.92
N PRO A 160 -29.48 -17.45 -12.37
CA PRO A 160 -29.64 -18.66 -13.17
C PRO A 160 -30.92 -18.57 -14.01
N ARG A 161 -30.81 -18.90 -15.30
CA ARG A 161 -31.94 -19.02 -16.22
C ARG A 161 -32.71 -20.31 -15.90
N THR A 162 -33.99 -20.19 -15.60
CA THR A 162 -34.93 -21.32 -15.54
C THR A 162 -35.27 -21.79 -16.96
N PRO A 163 -35.37 -23.11 -17.22
CA PRO A 163 -35.79 -23.63 -18.51
C PRO A 163 -37.31 -23.42 -18.70
N SER A 164 -37.68 -22.93 -19.89
CA SER A 164 -39.07 -22.76 -20.32
C SER A 164 -39.70 -24.12 -20.64
N THR A 165 -40.72 -24.52 -19.88
CA THR A 165 -41.66 -25.57 -20.27
C THR A 165 -42.66 -25.01 -21.27
N SER A 166 -42.57 -25.47 -22.52
CA SER A 166 -43.55 -25.22 -23.58
C SER A 166 -44.78 -26.10 -23.33
N SER A 167 -45.86 -25.52 -22.81
CA SER A 167 -47.18 -26.14 -22.83
C SER A 167 -47.88 -25.81 -24.15
N THR A 168 -48.00 -26.80 -25.02
CA THR A 168 -48.83 -26.77 -26.23
C THR A 168 -50.30 -26.65 -25.83
N SER A 169 -50.95 -25.51 -26.13
CA SER A 169 -52.41 -25.42 -26.05
C SER A 169 -53.03 -25.87 -27.37
N CYS A 170 -53.74 -26.99 -27.29
CA CYS A 170 -54.71 -27.43 -28.30
C CYS A 170 -55.90 -26.47 -28.31
N SER A 171 -56.38 -26.05 -29.47
CA SER A 171 -57.65 -25.33 -29.63
C SER A 171 -58.37 -25.86 -30.86
N ARG A 172 -59.59 -26.33 -30.58
CA ARG A 172 -60.78 -26.70 -31.38
C ARG A 172 -60.72 -26.62 -32.90
#